data_AF-A0A428WL12-F1
#
_entry.id   AF-A0A428WL12-F1
#
_cell.length_a   1.000
_cell.length_b   1.000
_cell.length_c   1.000
_cell.angle_alpha   90.00
_cell.angle_beta   90.00
_cell.angle_gamma   90.00
#
_symmetry.space_group_name_H-M   'P 1'
#
loop_
_entity.id
_entity.type
_entity.pdbx_description
1 polymer ?
#
loop_
_entity_poly.entity_id
_entity_poly.type
_entity_poly.pdbx_seq_one_letter_code
_entity_poly.pdbx_strand_id
1 'polypeptide(L)' 'MPQLSTRGPVPMRRPAAPPLEQTGTELTRDQRYHGARVVASAAIDADDCALLLAVLGLEPADGIATRSGPRS' A
#
# COMPACT_ATOMS: atom_id res chain seq x y z
N MET A 1 -58.72 12.12 -26.43
CA MET A 1 -57.66 12.49 -25.46
C MET A 1 -56.34 11.81 -25.87
N PRO A 2 -55.41 12.46 -26.60
CA PRO A 2 -53.98 12.14 -26.54
C PRO A 2 -53.35 13.01 -25.44
N GLN A 3 -52.33 12.59 -24.70
CA GLN A 3 -50.95 12.57 -25.17
C GLN A 3 -50.07 11.63 -24.34
N LEU A 4 -49.22 10.93 -25.07
CA LEU A 4 -48.11 10.08 -24.65
C LEU A 4 -46.94 10.97 -24.16
N SER A 5 -46.70 11.05 -22.85
CA SER A 5 -45.51 11.73 -22.31
C SER A 5 -44.34 10.75 -22.21
N THR A 6 -43.47 10.79 -23.23
CA THR A 6 -42.18 10.13 -23.20
C THR A 6 -41.28 10.84 -22.18
N ARG A 7 -40.98 10.19 -21.05
CA ARG A 7 -39.93 10.62 -20.13
C ARG A 7 -38.62 9.98 -20.59
N GLY A 8 -37.81 10.74 -21.31
CA GLY A 8 -36.43 10.35 -21.57
C GLY A 8 -35.64 10.28 -20.24
N PRO A 9 -34.72 9.32 -20.08
CA PRO A 9 -33.93 9.21 -18.86
C PRO A 9 -32.92 10.37 -18.78
N VAL A 10 -32.93 11.06 -17.64
CA VAL A 10 -31.96 12.08 -17.27
C VAL A 10 -30.58 11.43 -17.23
N PRO A 11 -29.54 11.95 -17.93
CA PRO A 11 -28.20 11.45 -17.73
C PRO A 11 -27.76 11.84 -16.32
N MET A 12 -27.77 10.86 -15.41
CA MET A 12 -27.14 11.00 -14.11
C MET A 12 -25.65 11.28 -14.35
N ARG A 13 -25.24 12.53 -14.15
CA ARG A 13 -23.84 12.87 -13.98
C ARG A 13 -23.35 12.07 -12.77
N ARG A 14 -22.60 11.01 -13.03
CA ARG A 14 -21.84 10.31 -11.99
C ARG A 14 -20.97 11.38 -11.32
N PRO A 15 -21.11 11.62 -10.00
CA PRO A 15 -20.10 12.40 -9.30
C PRO A 15 -18.79 11.68 -9.54
N ALA A 16 -17.82 12.34 -10.18
CA ALA A 16 -16.47 11.84 -10.20
C ALA A 16 -16.10 11.63 -8.73
N ALA A 17 -15.76 10.39 -8.36
CA ALA A 17 -15.27 10.10 -7.02
C ALA A 17 -14.19 11.14 -6.68
N PRO A 18 -14.17 11.69 -5.45
CA PRO A 18 -13.08 12.56 -5.05
C PRO A 18 -11.77 11.86 -5.40
N PRO A 19 -10.77 12.56 -5.97
CA PRO A 19 -9.46 11.99 -6.18
C PRO A 19 -9.08 11.33 -4.87
N LEU A 20 -8.83 10.01 -4.89
CA LEU A 20 -8.27 9.33 -3.74
C LEU A 20 -7.02 10.14 -3.43
N GLU A 21 -7.06 10.89 -2.34
CA GLU A 21 -5.88 11.55 -1.83
C GLU A 21 -4.81 10.48 -1.85
N GLN A 22 -3.75 10.73 -2.60
CA GLN A 22 -2.56 9.91 -2.56
C GLN A 22 -2.02 10.08 -1.16
N THR A 23 -2.62 9.36 -0.20
CA THR A 23 -2.09 9.16 1.12
C THR A 23 -0.69 8.66 0.84
N GLY A 24 0.31 9.50 1.08
CA GLY A 24 1.70 9.20 0.78
C GLY A 24 1.96 7.76 1.22
N THR A 25 2.21 6.88 0.26
CA THR A 25 2.43 5.45 0.48
C THR A 25 3.81 5.22 1.06
N GLU A 26 4.27 6.13 1.91
CA GLU A 26 5.54 6.04 2.59
C GLU A 26 5.31 5.17 3.83
N LEU A 27 5.91 3.98 3.79
CA LEU A 27 5.82 3.04 4.89
C LEU A 27 6.47 3.65 6.13
N THR A 28 5.79 3.54 7.27
CA THR A 28 6.38 3.92 8.54
C THR A 28 7.61 3.06 8.83
N ARG A 29 8.50 3.54 9.68
CA ARG A 29 9.69 2.78 10.10
C ARG A 29 9.34 1.39 10.65
N ASP A 30 8.29 1.30 11.45
CA ASP A 30 7.85 0.03 12.02
C ASP A 30 7.29 -0.90 10.93
N GLN A 31 6.56 -0.37 9.95
CA GLN A 31 6.08 -1.16 8.81
C GLN A 31 7.23 -1.67 7.95
N ARG A 32 8.24 -0.83 7.69
CA ARG A 32 9.47 -1.26 6.98
C ARG A 32 10.21 -2.35 7.74
N TYR A 33 10.38 -2.18 9.05
CA TYR A 33 11.00 -3.16 9.92
C TYR A 33 10.25 -4.50 9.91
N HIS A 34 8.94 -4.47 10.15
CA HIS A 34 8.12 -5.67 10.15
C HIS A 34 8.08 -6.35 8.77
N GLY A 35 7.91 -5.57 7.70
CA GLY A 35 7.92 -6.08 6.33
C GLY A 35 9.25 -6.78 6.01
N ALA A 36 10.37 -6.13 6.31
CA ALA A 36 11.69 -6.71 6.05
C ALA A 36 11.95 -7.97 6.89
N ARG A 37 11.52 -8.00 8.16
CA ARG A 37 11.66 -9.18 9.03
C ARG A 37 10.80 -10.35 8.55
N VAL A 38 9.59 -10.10 8.06
CA VAL A 38 8.70 -11.14 7.53
C VAL A 38 9.29 -11.74 6.26
N VAL A 39 9.74 -10.90 5.31
CA VAL A 39 10.39 -11.37 4.07
C VAL A 39 11.63 -12.20 4.39
N ALA A 40 12.51 -11.70 5.27
CA ALA A 40 13.71 -12.43 5.66
C ALA A 40 13.42 -13.80 6.32
N SER A 41 12.26 -13.95 6.98
CA SER A 41 11.86 -15.23 7.58
C SER A 41 11.24 -16.22 6.59
N ALA A 42 10.73 -15.71 5.46
CA ALA A 42 10.04 -16.50 4.45
C ALA A 42 10.92 -16.85 3.24
N ALA A 43 11.99 -16.08 3.01
CA ALA A 43 12.91 -16.26 1.90
C ALA A 43 13.72 -17.57 2.03
N ILE A 44 14.05 -18.17 0.88
CA ILE A 44 14.83 -19.41 0.82
C ILE A 44 16.31 -19.14 1.09
N ASP A 45 16.83 -18.05 0.54
CA ASP A 45 18.21 -17.61 0.68
C ASP A 45 18.32 -16.07 0.63
N ALA A 46 19.56 -15.57 0.65
CA ALA A 46 19.83 -14.13 0.67
C ALA A 46 19.47 -13.41 -0.63
N ASP A 47 19.65 -14.07 -1.79
CA ASP A 47 19.33 -13.50 -3.10
C ASP A 47 17.81 -13.42 -3.29
N ASP A 48 17.08 -14.47 -2.92
CA ASP A 48 15.61 -14.50 -2.90
C ASP A 48 15.03 -13.42 -1.98
N CYS A 49 15.61 -13.26 -0.78
CA CYS A 49 15.25 -12.19 0.14
C CYS A 49 15.43 -10.81 -0.48
N ALA A 50 16.56 -10.55 -1.15
CA ALA A 50 16.85 -9.28 -1.78
C ALA A 50 15.83 -8.93 -2.89
N LEU A 51 15.46 -9.92 -3.72
CA LEU A 51 14.44 -9.75 -4.76
C LEU A 51 13.07 -9.42 -4.16
N LEU A 52 12.64 -10.14 -3.12
CA LEU A 52 11.36 -9.91 -2.46
C LEU A 52 11.28 -8.54 -1.79
N LEU A 53 12.37 -8.07 -1.16
CA LEU A 53 12.43 -6.74 -0.57
C LEU A 53 12.35 -5.64 -1.63
N ALA A 54 13.07 -5.80 -2.75
CA ALA A 54 13.07 -4.83 -3.84
C ALA A 54 11.67 -4.61 -4.44
N VAL A 55 10.86 -5.67 -4.57
CA VAL A 55 9.46 -5.58 -5.03
C VAL A 55 8.61 -4.73 -4.09
N LEU A 56 8.93 -4.73 -2.80
CA LEU A 56 8.22 -3.95 -1.77
C LEU A 56 8.81 -2.55 -1.56
N GLY A 57 9.90 -2.20 -2.25
CA GLY A 57 10.64 -0.95 -1.99
C GLY A 57 11.32 -0.92 -0.61
N LEU A 58 11.65 -2.10 -0.08
CA LEU A 58 12.34 -2.27 1.19
C LEU A 58 13.82 -2.59 0.96
N GLU A 59 14.63 -2.25 1.95
CA GLU A 59 16.06 -2.54 1.99
C GLU A 59 16.35 -3.54 3.13
N PRO A 60 17.38 -4.40 3.01
CA PRO A 60 17.76 -5.32 4.09
C PRO A 60 18.05 -4.61 5.43
N ALA A 61 18.54 -3.37 5.35
CA ALA A 61 18.81 -2.52 6.51
C ALA A 61 17.55 -2.18 7.32
N ASP A 62 16.35 -2.23 6.71
CA ASP A 62 15.09 -1.96 7.40
C ASP A 62 14.76 -3.02 8.45
N GLY A 63 15.17 -4.26 8.22
CA GLY A 63 14.97 -5.36 9.16
C GLY A 63 15.86 -5.27 10.40
N ILE A 64 16.71 -4.24 10.51
CA ILE A 64 17.60 -4.04 11.65
C ILE A 64 16.91 -3.10 12.64
N ALA A 65 16.48 -3.67 13.77
CA ALA A 65 16.03 -2.85 14.89
C ALA A 65 17.22 -2.03 15.39
N THR A 66 17.21 -0.70 15.20
CA THR A 66 18.12 0.14 15.98
C THR A 66 17.65 0.01 17.41
N ARG A 67 18.35 -0.81 18.18
CA ARG A 67 18.15 -0.91 19.62
C ARG A 67 18.42 0.47 20.19
N SER A 68 17.35 1.24 20.41
CA SER A 68 17.44 2.48 21.18
C SER A 68 17.72 2.08 22.63
N GLY A 69 19.00 2.11 23.00
CA GLY A 69 19.48 2.14 24.39
C GLY A 69 19.93 0.79 25.00
N PRO A 70 20.93 0.83 25.91
CA PRO A 70 21.33 -0.32 26.71
C PRO A 70 20.19 -0.76 27.62
N ARG A 71 19.94 -2.07 27.69
CA ARG A 71 19.06 -2.65 28.71
C ARG A 71 19.88 -2.76 29.99
N SER A 72 19.70 -1.79 30.89
CA SER A 72 20.13 -1.86 32.30
C SER A 72 19.42 -2.97 33.04
#